data_AF-A0A2T5BZZ6-F1
#
_entry.id   AF-A0A2T5BZZ6-F1
#
_cell.length_a   1.000
_cell.length_b   1.000
_cell.length_c   1.000
_cell.angle_alpha   90.00
_cell.angle_beta   90.00
_cell.angle_gamma   90.00
#
_symmetry.space_group_name_H-M   'P 1'
#
loop_
_entity.id
_entity.type
_entity.pdbx_description
1 polymer ?
#
loop_
_entity_poly.entity_id
_entity_poly.type
_entity_poly.pdbx_seq_one_letter_code
_entity_poly.pdbx_strand_id
1 'polypeptide(L)'
;MDSHVKIIGILYLVFSILGIIGALVLFLTLNLIGQFIDDSEVVAILSIVATVVATVMAVCSVPGIIAGWGLLKYQEWARILTIILSALNILNFPFGTALGIYAIWALVQPETIDLFGSAAPNIQSR
;
A
#
# COMPACT_ATOMS: atom_id res chain seq x y z
N MET A 1 11.83 -7.45 17.68
CA MET A 1 10.83 -7.87 16.67
C MET A 1 9.81 -6.77 16.42
N ASP A 2 9.31 -6.10 17.46
CA ASP A 2 8.39 -4.94 17.39
C ASP A 2 8.84 -3.84 16.42
N SER A 3 10.13 -3.51 16.42
CA SER A 3 10.70 -2.47 15.56
C SER A 3 10.61 -2.82 14.08
N HIS A 4 10.79 -4.10 13.70
CA HIS A 4 10.70 -4.51 12.29
C HIS A 4 9.27 -4.43 11.76
N VAL A 5 8.30 -4.88 12.56
CA VAL A 5 6.87 -4.77 12.24
C VAL A 5 6.45 -3.30 12.10
N LYS A 6 6.91 -2.43 13.00
CA LYS A 6 6.67 -0.98 12.90
C LYS A 6 7.31 -0.37 11.65
N ILE A 7 8.55 -0.73 11.33
CA ILE A 7 9.25 -0.24 10.12
C ILE A 7 8.47 -0.65 8.86
N ILE A 8 8.00 -1.90 8.78
CA ILE A 8 7.23 -2.38 7.61
C ILE A 8 5.88 -1.69 7.50
N GLY A 9 5.18 -1.52 8.62
CA GLY A 9 3.91 -0.80 8.66
C GLY A 9 4.07 0.65 8.19
N ILE A 10 5.13 1.33 8.63
CA ILE A 10 5.47 2.69 8.19
C ILE A 10 5.87 2.69 6.70
N LEU A 11 6.66 1.71 6.23
CA LEU A 11 7.06 1.63 4.82
C LEU A 11 5.84 1.53 3.90
N TYR A 12 4.90 0.64 4.22
CA TYR A 12 3.66 0.49 3.45
C TYR A 12 2.83 1.77 3.47
N LEU A 13 2.72 2.42 4.62
CA LEU A 13 1.97 3.66 4.78
C LEU A 13 2.59 4.80 3.97
N VAL A 14 3.92 4.97 4.05
CA VAL A 14 4.66 5.98 3.27
C VAL A 14 4.54 5.70 1.77
N PHE A 15 4.71 4.44 1.35
CA PHE A 15 4.63 4.07 -0.06
C PHE A 15 3.22 4.30 -0.63
N SER A 16 2.17 3.98 0.14
CA SER A 16 0.79 4.27 -0.24
C SER A 16 0.50 5.76 -0.30
N ILE A 17 0.99 6.56 0.64
CA ILE A 17 0.83 8.02 0.60
C ILE A 17 1.55 8.59 -0.63
N LEU A 18 2.77 8.14 -0.92
CA LEU A 18 3.49 8.53 -2.13
C LEU A 18 2.74 8.11 -3.40
N GLY A 19 2.10 6.93 -3.41
CA GLY A 19 1.24 6.47 -4.50
C GLY A 19 0.05 7.40 -4.75
N ILE A 20 -0.62 7.85 -3.69
CA ILE A 20 -1.73 8.81 -3.78
C ILE A 20 -1.23 10.18 -4.25
N ILE A 21 -0.11 10.67 -3.72
CA ILE A 21 0.49 11.93 -4.16
C ILE A 21 0.88 11.83 -5.63
N GLY A 22 1.49 10.73 -6.06
CA GLY A 22 1.84 10.47 -7.46
C GLY A 22 0.61 10.46 -8.37
N ALA A 23 -0.48 9.82 -7.94
CA ALA A 23 -1.75 9.81 -8.67
C ALA A 23 -2.32 11.24 -8.82
N LEU A 24 -2.28 12.03 -7.74
CA LEU A 24 -2.73 13.42 -7.76
C LEU A 24 -1.87 14.30 -8.68
N VAL A 25 -0.53 14.17 -8.58
CA VAL A 25 0.40 14.92 -9.42
C VAL A 25 0.15 14.58 -10.89
N LEU A 26 0.04 13.30 -11.24
CA LEU A 26 -0.24 12.83 -12.61
C LEU A 26 -1.58 13.36 -13.12
N PHE A 27 -2.63 13.30 -12.30
CA PHE A 27 -3.93 13.84 -12.64
C PHE A 27 -3.85 15.34 -12.96
N LEU A 28 -3.18 16.11 -12.10
CA LEU A 28 -3.04 17.56 -12.27
C LEU A 28 -2.19 17.91 -13.49
N THR A 29 -1.06 17.24 -13.73
CA THR A 29 -0.22 17.51 -14.90
C THR A 29 -0.93 17.19 -16.19
N LEU A 30 -1.62 16.05 -16.30
CA LEU A 30 -2.34 15.69 -17.52
C LEU A 30 -3.47 16.68 -17.82
N ASN A 31 -4.26 17.07 -16.81
CA ASN A 31 -5.32 18.07 -17.01
C ASN A 31 -4.74 19.48 -17.29
N LEU A 32 -3.60 19.84 -16.69
CA LEU A 32 -2.92 21.11 -16.97
C LEU A 32 -2.40 21.17 -18.41
N ILE A 33 -1.78 20.09 -18.90
CA ILE A 33 -1.34 19.98 -20.30
C ILE A 33 -2.53 20.12 -21.25
N GLY A 34 -3.68 19.55 -20.90
CA GLY A 34 -4.92 19.70 -21.65
C GLY A 34 -5.37 21.14 -21.86
N GLN A 35 -5.03 22.08 -20.96
CA GLN A 35 -5.37 23.49 -21.13
C GLN A 35 -4.58 24.19 -22.24
N PHE A 36 -3.47 23.61 -22.69
CA PHE A 36 -2.65 24.13 -23.79
C PHE A 36 -2.96 23.48 -25.14
N ILE A 37 -4.00 22.64 -25.21
CA ILE A 37 -4.42 21.93 -26.41
C ILE A 37 -5.74 22.56 -26.91
N ASP A 38 -5.74 23.04 -28.15
CA ASP A 38 -6.92 23.68 -28.77
C ASP A 38 -7.97 22.67 -29.29
N ASP A 39 -7.61 21.38 -29.34
CA ASP A 39 -8.51 20.31 -29.78
C ASP A 39 -9.32 19.73 -28.60
N SER A 40 -10.61 20.04 -28.57
CA SER A 40 -11.53 19.60 -27.52
C SER A 40 -11.69 18.08 -27.41
N GLU A 41 -11.53 17.33 -28.52
CA GLU A 41 -11.63 15.86 -28.50
C GLU A 41 -10.41 15.26 -27.78
N VAL A 42 -9.22 15.79 -28.08
CA VAL A 42 -7.97 15.37 -27.41
C VAL A 42 -8.00 15.69 -25.92
N VAL A 43 -8.51 16.86 -25.52
CA VAL A 43 -8.65 17.24 -24.10
C VAL A 43 -9.60 16.30 -23.36
N ALA A 44 -10.72 15.92 -23.97
CA ALA A 44 -11.68 14.99 -23.37
C ALA A 44 -11.05 13.61 -23.15
N ILE A 45 -10.36 13.06 -24.16
CA ILE A 45 -9.69 11.76 -24.05
C ILE A 45 -8.60 11.82 -22.96
N LEU A 46 -7.79 12.88 -22.95
CA LEU A 46 -6.72 13.06 -21.98
C LEU A 46 -7.26 13.13 -20.54
N SER A 47 -8.37 13.84 -20.32
CA SER A 47 -8.99 13.95 -18.99
C SER A 47 -9.57 12.61 -18.53
N ILE A 48 -10.20 11.85 -19.43
CA ILE A 48 -10.68 10.49 -19.12
C ILE A 48 -9.52 9.58 -18.74
N VAL A 49 -8.45 9.57 -19.53
CA VAL A 49 -7.25 8.76 -19.24
C VAL A 49 -6.63 9.17 -17.90
N ALA A 50 -6.46 10.47 -17.66
CA ALA A 50 -5.95 10.99 -16.40
C ALA A 50 -6.80 10.54 -15.21
N THR A 51 -8.12 10.63 -15.34
CA THR A 51 -9.07 10.24 -14.30
C THR A 51 -9.01 8.74 -14.02
N VAL A 52 -9.04 7.90 -15.05
CA VAL A 52 -8.99 6.44 -14.90
C VAL A 52 -7.68 6.00 -14.28
N VAL A 53 -6.54 6.47 -14.81
CA VAL A 53 -5.22 6.08 -14.29
C VAL A 53 -5.03 6.54 -12.86
N ALA A 54 -5.37 7.79 -12.54
CA ALA A 54 -5.27 8.31 -11.17
C ALA A 54 -6.17 7.56 -10.19
N THR A 55 -7.40 7.22 -10.61
CA THR A 55 -8.34 6.45 -9.79
C THR A 55 -7.82 5.05 -9.51
N VAL A 56 -7.31 4.35 -10.53
CA VAL A 56 -6.73 3.01 -10.37
C VAL A 56 -5.52 3.05 -9.43
N MET A 57 -4.61 4.00 -9.61
CA MET A 57 -3.47 4.18 -8.70
C MET A 57 -3.90 4.47 -7.25
N ALA A 58 -4.91 5.32 -7.06
CA ALA A 58 -5.44 5.64 -5.74
C ALA A 58 -6.07 4.40 -5.08
N VAL A 59 -6.89 3.65 -5.80
CA VAL A 59 -7.53 2.42 -5.31
C VAL A 59 -6.48 1.37 -4.95
N CYS A 60 -5.44 1.19 -5.76
CA CYS A 60 -4.32 0.30 -5.44
C CYS A 60 -3.52 0.73 -4.20
N SER A 61 -3.54 2.02 -3.85
CA SER A 61 -2.84 2.55 -2.67
C SER A 61 -3.60 2.30 -1.36
N VAL A 62 -4.93 2.21 -1.40
CA VAL A 62 -5.81 1.95 -0.23
C VAL A 62 -5.42 0.70 0.57
N PRO A 63 -5.25 -0.50 -0.04
CA PRO A 63 -4.93 -1.70 0.73
C PRO A 63 -3.57 -1.61 1.44
N GLY A 64 -2.60 -0.86 0.90
CA GLY A 64 -1.33 -0.61 1.57
C GLY A 64 -1.48 0.28 2.83
N ILE A 65 -2.40 1.25 2.83
CA ILE A 65 -2.74 2.05 4.02
C ILE A 65 -3.39 1.15 5.09
N ILE A 66 -4.34 0.32 4.68
CA ILE A 66 -5.05 -0.60 5.56
C ILE A 66 -4.06 -1.60 6.20
N ALA A 67 -3.16 -2.16 5.39
CA ALA A 67 -2.09 -3.05 5.84
C ALA A 67 -1.14 -2.36 6.83
N GLY A 68 -0.65 -1.16 6.49
CA GLY A 68 0.24 -0.39 7.35
C GLY A 68 -0.40 -0.04 8.69
N TRP A 69 -1.65 0.42 8.68
CA TRP A 69 -2.38 0.75 9.91
C TRP A 69 -2.66 -0.51 10.76
N GLY A 70 -3.07 -1.60 10.13
CA GLY A 70 -3.32 -2.86 10.81
C GLY A 70 -2.07 -3.47 11.45
N LEU A 71 -0.90 -3.36 10.80
CA LEU A 71 0.39 -3.76 11.38
C LEU A 71 0.75 -2.94 12.62
N LEU A 72 0.53 -1.62 12.58
CA LEU A 72 0.82 -0.73 13.71
C LEU A 72 -0.09 -1.00 14.92
N LYS A 73 -1.28 -1.58 14.70
CA LYS A 73 -2.19 -2.04 15.75
C LYS A 73 -2.01 -3.51 16.15
N TYR A 74 -0.95 -4.17 15.66
CA TYR A 74 -0.66 -5.58 15.93
C TYR A 74 -1.87 -6.51 15.72
N GLN A 75 -2.62 -6.28 14.63
CA GLN A 75 -3.78 -7.10 14.28
C GLN A 75 -3.40 -8.30 13.41
N GLU A 76 -3.85 -9.50 13.76
CA GLU A 76 -3.55 -10.72 13.00
C GLU A 76 -4.03 -10.68 11.54
N TRP A 77 -5.20 -10.08 11.28
CA TRP A 77 -5.74 -9.94 9.93
C TRP A 77 -4.82 -9.08 9.03
N ALA A 78 -4.13 -8.10 9.61
CA ALA A 78 -3.23 -7.23 8.89
C ALA A 78 -1.95 -7.94 8.46
N ARG A 79 -1.50 -8.93 9.23
CA ARG A 79 -0.37 -9.80 8.86
C ARG A 79 -0.68 -10.55 7.57
N ILE A 80 -1.84 -11.19 7.50
CA ILE A 80 -2.28 -11.95 6.31
C ILE A 80 -2.41 -11.02 5.10
N LEU A 81 -3.07 -9.88 5.27
CA LEU A 81 -3.25 -8.88 4.21
C LEU A 81 -1.89 -8.40 3.66
N THR A 82 -0.93 -8.13 4.55
CA THR A 82 0.40 -7.65 4.17
C THR A 82 1.22 -8.73 3.46
N ILE A 83 1.07 -10.00 3.82
CA ILE A 83 1.72 -11.11 3.10
C ILE A 83 1.18 -11.20 1.67
N ILE A 84 -0.15 -11.10 1.48
CA ILE A 84 -0.78 -11.10 0.16
C ILE A 84 -0.29 -9.90 -0.67
N LEU A 85 -0.32 -8.69 -0.09
CA LEU A 85 0.19 -7.48 -0.72
C LEU A 85 1.67 -7.58 -1.07
N SER A 86 2.47 -8.23 -0.23
CA SER A 86 3.90 -8.42 -0.46
C SER A 86 4.16 -9.35 -1.63
N ALA A 87 3.38 -10.42 -1.78
CA ALA A 87 3.46 -11.31 -2.94
C ALA A 87 3.12 -10.56 -4.25
N LEU A 88 2.11 -9.68 -4.23
CA LEU A 88 1.79 -8.82 -5.37
C LEU A 88 2.89 -7.80 -5.65
N ASN A 89 3.46 -7.20 -4.60
CA ASN A 89 4.53 -6.21 -4.73
C ASN A 89 5.84 -6.80 -5.26
N ILE A 90 6.09 -8.10 -5.11
CA ILE A 90 7.26 -8.75 -5.72
C ILE A 90 7.30 -8.58 -7.25
N LEU A 91 6.13 -8.48 -7.90
CA LEU A 91 6.02 -8.23 -9.34
C LEU A 91 6.42 -6.79 -9.72
N ASN A 92 6.42 -5.85 -8.78
CA ASN A 92 6.81 -4.46 -8.99
C ASN A 92 8.31 -4.25 -8.71
N PHE A 93 9.17 -4.60 -9.67
CA PHE A 93 10.62 -4.40 -9.58
C PHE A 93 11.02 -2.94 -9.81
N PRO A 94 12.02 -2.37 -9.10
CA PRO A 94 12.85 -2.98 -8.05
C PRO A 94 12.33 -2.77 -6.62
N PHE A 95 11.57 -1.71 -6.36
CA PHE A 95 11.21 -1.29 -5.01
C PHE A 95 10.16 -2.21 -4.35
N GLY A 96 9.16 -2.65 -5.11
CA GLY A 96 8.13 -3.57 -4.61
C GLY A 96 8.72 -4.94 -4.27
N THR A 97 9.71 -5.42 -5.02
CA THR A 97 10.41 -6.68 -4.71
C THR A 97 11.18 -6.62 -3.41
N ALA A 98 11.96 -5.56 -3.19
CA ALA A 98 12.69 -5.38 -1.92
C ALA A 98 11.73 -5.30 -0.72
N LEU A 99 10.66 -4.52 -0.87
CA LEU A 99 9.66 -4.31 0.17
C LEU A 99 8.87 -5.60 0.46
N GLY A 100 8.50 -6.35 -0.59
CA GLY A 100 7.77 -7.61 -0.48
C GLY A 100 8.59 -8.72 0.20
N ILE A 101 9.85 -8.90 -0.19
CA ILE A 101 10.74 -9.89 0.44
C ILE A 101 10.96 -9.54 1.92
N TYR A 102 11.24 -8.27 2.23
CA TYR A 102 11.48 -7.83 3.61
C TYR A 102 10.24 -8.01 4.48
N ALA A 103 9.06 -7.67 3.96
CA ALA A 103 7.80 -7.81 4.67
C ALA A 103 7.47 -9.28 4.95
N ILE A 104 7.61 -10.18 3.97
CA ILE A 104 7.39 -11.62 4.16
C ILE A 104 8.36 -12.18 5.20
N TRP A 105 9.65 -11.89 5.06
CA TRP A 105 10.68 -12.38 5.98
C TRP A 105 10.42 -11.98 7.43
N ALA A 106 10.04 -10.72 7.68
CA ALA A 106 9.78 -10.24 9.03
C ALA A 106 8.45 -10.73 9.61
N LEU A 107 7.41 -10.90 8.79
CA LEU A 107 6.07 -11.32 9.24
C LEU A 107 5.96 -12.83 9.48
N VAL A 108 6.87 -13.62 8.93
CA VAL A 108 6.91 -15.09 9.10
C VAL A 108 7.70 -15.51 10.35
N GLN A 109 8.45 -14.60 10.98
CA GLN A 109 9.24 -14.94 12.17
C GLN A 109 8.34 -15.33 13.37
N PRO A 110 8.68 -16.39 14.12
CA PRO A 110 7.86 -16.91 15.21
C PRO A 110 7.65 -15.87 16.33
N GLU A 111 8.63 -15.01 16.59
CA GLU A 111 8.52 -13.93 17.56
C GLU A 111 7.51 -12.86 17.12
N THR A 112 7.38 -12.65 15.81
CA THR A 112 6.33 -11.78 15.24
C THR A 112 4.97 -12.44 15.42
N ILE A 113 4.86 -13.75 15.19
CA ILE A 113 3.61 -14.52 15.36
C ILE A 113 3.12 -14.42 16.82
N ASP A 114 4.01 -14.58 17.80
CA ASP A 114 3.67 -14.46 19.22
C ASP A 114 3.20 -13.05 19.61
N LEU A 115 3.73 -12.02 18.95
CA LEU A 115 3.31 -10.63 19.16
C LEU A 115 1.87 -10.36 18.72
N PHE A 116 1.45 -11.02 17.63
CA PHE A 116 0.09 -10.91 17.11
C PHE A 116 -0.88 -11.84 17.87
N GLY A 117 -0.41 -13.00 18.35
CA GLY A 117 -1.19 -13.97 19.12
C GLY A 117 -1.45 -13.55 20.58
N SER A 118 -0.55 -12.78 21.20
CA SER A 118 -0.71 -12.28 22.59
C SER A 118 -1.80 -11.20 22.73
N ALA A 119 -2.33 -10.67 21.61
CA ALA A 119 -3.47 -9.76 21.59
C ALA A 119 -4.83 -10.47 21.53
N ALA A 120 -4.85 -11.81 21.36
CA ALA A 120 -6.06 -12.60 21.52
C ALA A 120 -6.45 -12.63 23.01
N PRO A 121 -7.73 -12.41 23.37
CA PRO A 121 -8.15 -12.49 24.75
C PRO A 121 -7.82 -13.89 25.27
N ASN A 122 -7.13 -13.94 26.40
CA ASN A 122 -6.78 -15.15 27.10
C ASN A 122 -8.06 -15.94 27.44
N ILE A 123 -8.49 -16.85 26.56
CA ILE A 123 -9.51 -17.86 26.86
C ILE A 123 -8.80 -19.02 27.59
N GLN A 124 -8.11 -18.70 28.68
CA GLN A 124 -7.81 -19.66 29.73
C GLN A 124 -8.71 -19.31 30.91
N SER A 125 -9.92 -19.86 30.90
CA SER A 125 -10.62 -20.10 32.15
C SER A 125 -11.40 -21.40 32.08
N ARG A 126 -10.79 -22.40 32.72
CA ARG A 126 -11.35 -23.62 33.34
C ARG A 126 -11.52 -24.86 32.47
#